data_AF-A0A535K240-F1
#
_entry.id   AF-A0A535K240-F1
#
_cell.length_a   1.000
_cell.length_b   1.000
_cell.length_c   1.000
_cell.angle_alpha   90.00
_cell.angle_beta   90.00
_cell.angle_gamma   90.00
#
_symmetry.space_group_name_H-M   'P 1'
#
loop_
_entity.id
_entity.type
_entity.pdbx_description
1 polymer ?
#
loop_
_entity_poly.entity_id
_entity_poly.type
_entity_poly.pdbx_seq_one_letter_code
_entity_poly.pdbx_strand_id
1 'polypeptide(L)'
;MMPSKWAELKAERVRKPSVQAGYIRARSAYRLAERVRLLREARGMSQGDLAERMGTTQSAIARLEAGGTYPNFQTLERVGHALRAELVVEFKDVSLAPQKSLLAGAATQLARVVRVRSRGFGRRAIRRRAKAKRTSKQR
;
A
#
# COMPACT_ATOMS: atom_id res chain seq x y z
N MET A 1 26.09 36.39 8.39
CA MET A 1 25.64 35.94 9.73
C MET A 1 26.22 34.56 9.97
N MET A 2 27.05 34.37 11.01
CA MET A 2 27.67 33.07 11.29
C MET A 2 26.63 32.08 11.82
N PRO A 3 26.61 30.81 11.34
CA PRO A 3 25.68 29.82 11.84
C PRO A 3 25.91 29.57 13.34
N SER A 4 24.84 29.31 14.08
CA SER A 4 24.97 29.05 15.52
C SER A 4 25.72 27.73 15.74
N LYS A 5 26.47 27.64 16.85
CA LYS A 5 27.15 26.42 17.32
C LYS A 5 26.25 25.18 17.33
N TRP A 6 24.95 25.37 17.55
CA TRP A 6 23.93 24.31 17.47
C TRP A 6 23.64 23.83 16.05
N ALA A 7 23.69 24.72 15.05
CA ALA A 7 23.54 24.37 13.64
C ALA A 7 24.76 23.58 13.12
N GLU A 8 25.97 23.96 13.54
CA GLU A 8 27.22 23.26 13.19
C GLU A 8 27.26 21.85 13.78
N LEU A 9 26.95 21.69 15.08
CA LEU A 9 26.90 20.38 15.73
C LEU A 9 25.83 19.46 15.16
N LYS A 10 24.71 20.01 14.66
CA LYS A 10 23.69 19.24 13.93
C LYS A 10 24.22 18.78 12.57
N ALA A 11 24.88 19.66 11.81
CA ALA A 11 25.44 19.34 10.50
C ALA A 11 26.55 18.26 10.59
N GLU A 12 27.42 18.36 11.60
CA GLU A 12 28.47 17.37 11.91
C GLU A 12 27.87 15.99 12.25
N ARG A 13 26.80 15.95 13.06
CA ARG A 13 26.12 14.70 13.44
C ARG A 13 25.48 14.00 12.24
N VAL A 14 24.84 14.76 11.35
CA VAL A 14 24.18 14.20 10.15
C VAL A 14 25.18 13.54 9.20
N ARG A 15 26.47 13.94 9.21
CA ARG A 15 27.52 13.37 8.35
C ARG A 15 27.99 11.97 8.77
N LYS A 16 27.64 11.46 9.95
CA LYS A 16 28.02 10.11 10.37
C LYS A 16 27.10 9.04 9.73
N PRO A 17 27.64 8.01 9.04
CA PRO A 17 26.82 6.97 8.41
C PRO A 17 25.83 6.28 9.35
N SER A 18 26.20 6.08 10.62
CA SER A 18 25.34 5.50 11.64
C SER A 18 24.14 6.39 12.00
N VAL A 19 24.31 7.71 11.98
CA VAL A 19 23.23 8.68 12.23
C VAL A 19 22.25 8.70 11.05
N GLN A 20 22.78 8.61 9.82
CA GLN A 20 21.95 8.53 8.62
C GLN A 20 21.09 7.26 8.59
N ALA A 21 21.67 6.10 8.94
CA ALA A 21 20.93 4.83 9.01
C ALA A 21 19.82 4.88 10.07
N GLY A 22 20.11 5.43 11.25
CA GLY A 22 19.12 5.64 12.31
C GLY A 22 17.98 6.56 11.88
N TYR A 23 18.31 7.67 11.20
CA TYR A 23 17.33 8.59 10.65
C TYR A 23 16.43 7.94 9.60
N ILE A 24 17.00 7.19 8.66
CA ILE A 24 16.23 6.46 7.62
C ILE A 24 15.26 5.47 8.28
N ARG A 25 15.74 4.68 9.26
CA ARG A 25 14.92 3.70 9.97
C ARG A 25 13.77 4.38 10.71
N ALA A 26 14.03 5.45 11.45
CA ALA A 26 13.02 6.21 12.18
C ALA A 26 11.97 6.80 11.23
N ARG A 27 12.42 7.36 10.10
CA ARG A 27 11.52 7.92 9.08
C ARG A 27 10.62 6.85 8.47
N SER A 28 11.15 5.67 8.18
CA SER A 28 10.37 4.54 7.64
C SER A 28 9.35 4.02 8.67
N ALA A 29 9.74 3.87 9.93
CA ALA A 29 8.85 3.45 11.01
C ALA A 29 7.69 4.44 11.20
N TYR A 30 7.98 5.74 11.20
CA TYR A 30 6.98 6.78 11.32
C TYR A 30 5.97 6.75 10.17
N ARG A 31 6.43 6.65 8.91
CA ARG A 31 5.54 6.59 7.75
C ARG A 31 4.62 5.37 7.78
N LEU A 32 5.15 4.22 8.21
CA LEU A 32 4.38 2.99 8.37
C LEU A 32 3.30 3.18 9.45
N ALA A 33 3.68 3.74 10.60
CA ALA A 33 2.79 4.01 11.71
C ALA A 33 1.66 4.99 11.34
N GLU A 34 2.00 6.09 10.65
CA GLU A 34 1.05 7.05 10.11
C GLU A 34 0.08 6.38 9.13
N ARG A 35 0.57 5.50 8.26
CA ARG A 35 -0.29 4.77 7.31
C ARG A 35 -1.31 3.89 8.01
N VAL A 36 -0.91 3.18 9.07
CA VAL A 36 -1.83 2.38 9.91
C VAL A 36 -2.88 3.27 10.55
N ARG A 37 -2.46 4.37 11.17
CA ARG A 37 -3.35 5.33 11.83
C ARG A 37 -4.40 5.89 10.87
N LEU A 38 -3.97 6.41 9.72
CA LEU A 38 -4.87 6.98 8.71
C LEU A 38 -5.88 5.94 8.21
N LEU A 39 -5.44 4.69 8.04
CA LEU A 39 -6.27 3.61 7.55
C LEU A 39 -7.32 3.15 8.58
N ARG A 40 -6.96 3.20 9.88
CA ARG A 40 -7.87 3.00 11.02
C ARG A 40 -8.91 4.12 11.09
N GLU A 41 -8.46 5.37 11.05
CA GLU A 41 -9.34 6.55 11.12
C GLU A 41 -10.32 6.60 9.94
N ALA A 42 -9.86 6.29 8.73
CA ALA A 42 -10.72 6.19 7.54
C ALA A 42 -11.80 5.10 7.65
N ARG A 43 -11.66 4.16 8.59
CA ARG A 43 -12.67 3.13 8.89
C ARG A 43 -13.53 3.46 10.11
N GLY A 44 -13.39 4.64 10.68
CA GLY A 44 -14.11 5.06 11.88
C GLY A 44 -13.78 4.24 13.12
N MET A 45 -12.62 3.58 13.15
CA MET A 45 -12.21 2.74 14.28
C MET A 45 -11.47 3.57 15.33
N SER A 46 -11.76 3.36 16.60
CA SER A 46 -10.91 3.81 17.71
C SER A 46 -9.62 2.98 17.79
N GLN A 47 -8.60 3.45 18.52
CA GLN A 47 -7.42 2.62 18.80
C GLN A 47 -7.79 1.35 19.60
N GLY A 48 -8.82 1.42 20.45
CA GLY A 48 -9.36 0.27 21.18
C GLY A 48 -9.98 -0.76 20.24
N ASP A 49 -10.73 -0.33 19.24
CA ASP A 49 -11.39 -1.23 18.28
C ASP A 49 -10.36 -2.01 17.47
N LEU A 50 -9.28 -1.33 17.05
CA LEU A 50 -8.17 -2.00 16.37
C LEU A 50 -7.45 -2.97 17.31
N ALA A 51 -7.26 -2.59 18.57
CA ALA A 51 -6.62 -3.44 19.57
C ALA A 51 -7.42 -4.73 19.80
N GLU A 52 -8.74 -4.62 19.96
CA GLU A 52 -9.65 -5.76 20.14
C GLU A 52 -9.56 -6.72 18.94
N ARG A 53 -9.68 -6.19 17.72
CA ARG A 53 -9.57 -6.99 16.49
C ARG A 53 -8.21 -7.65 16.31
N MET A 54 -7.16 -7.00 16.77
CA MET A 54 -5.81 -7.55 16.74
C MET A 54 -5.56 -8.54 17.89
N GLY A 55 -6.38 -8.58 18.94
CA GLY A 55 -6.08 -9.34 20.16
C GLY A 55 -4.86 -8.76 20.89
N THR A 56 -4.82 -7.45 21.08
CA THR A 56 -3.75 -6.73 21.80
C THR A 56 -4.32 -5.59 22.63
N THR A 57 -3.48 -4.75 23.22
CA THR A 57 -3.91 -3.61 24.05
C THR A 57 -3.96 -2.31 23.26
N GLN A 58 -4.82 -1.37 23.69
CA GLN A 58 -4.85 -0.02 23.11
C GLN A 58 -3.48 0.67 23.20
N SER A 59 -2.74 0.47 24.30
CA SER A 59 -1.39 1.02 24.48
C SER A 59 -0.38 0.45 23.48
N ALA A 60 -0.54 -0.82 23.07
CA ALA A 60 0.28 -1.41 22.01
C ALA A 60 -0.04 -0.78 20.64
N ILE A 61 -1.32 -0.54 20.34
CA ILE A 61 -1.73 0.19 19.13
C ILE A 61 -1.21 1.63 19.14
N ALA A 62 -1.31 2.34 20.27
CA ALA A 62 -0.79 3.71 20.39
C ALA A 62 0.73 3.75 20.15
N ARG A 63 1.49 2.79 20.66
CA ARG A 63 2.94 2.68 20.41
C ARG A 63 3.24 2.37 18.95
N LEU A 64 2.47 1.48 18.33
CA LEU A 64 2.56 1.17 16.91
C LEU A 64 2.33 2.43 16.06
N GLU A 65 1.26 3.17 16.33
CA GLU A 65 0.90 4.41 15.61
C GLU A 65 1.83 5.60 15.89
N ALA A 66 2.57 5.58 17.00
CA ALA A 66 3.60 6.57 17.30
C ALA A 66 4.90 6.36 16.50
N GLY A 67 5.12 5.18 15.91
CA GLY A 67 6.32 4.87 15.14
C GLY A 67 7.59 4.71 15.99
N GLY A 68 7.46 4.56 17.31
CA GLY A 68 8.59 4.39 18.23
C GLY A 68 9.28 3.02 18.12
N THR A 69 8.63 2.06 17.47
CA THR A 69 9.16 0.70 17.27
C THR A 69 8.91 0.23 15.84
N TYR A 70 9.85 -0.54 15.30
CA TYR A 70 9.68 -1.19 13.99
C TYR A 70 8.90 -2.50 14.17
N PRO A 71 7.64 -2.61 13.71
CA PRO A 71 6.88 -3.85 13.82
C PRO A 71 7.51 -4.95 12.93
N ASN A 72 7.35 -6.19 13.35
CA ASN A 72 7.72 -7.34 12.51
C ASN A 72 6.65 -7.61 11.45
N PHE A 73 6.99 -8.45 10.47
CA PHE A 73 6.09 -8.76 9.34
C PHE A 73 4.75 -9.36 9.80
N GLN A 74 4.78 -10.32 10.74
CA GLN A 74 3.57 -10.94 11.30
C GLN A 74 2.63 -9.93 11.95
N THR A 75 3.18 -8.88 12.58
CA THR A 75 2.38 -7.78 13.14
C THR A 75 1.68 -7.00 12.03
N LEU A 76 2.38 -6.74 10.91
CA LEU A 76 1.80 -6.05 9.76
C LEU A 76 0.69 -6.85 9.08
N GLU A 77 0.83 -8.17 8.98
CA GLU A 77 -0.23 -9.05 8.49
C GLU A 77 -1.47 -8.97 9.40
N ARG A 78 -1.29 -9.05 10.73
CA ARG A 78 -2.39 -8.91 11.70
C ARG A 78 -3.08 -7.56 11.60
N VAL A 79 -2.32 -6.47 11.44
CA VAL A 79 -2.87 -5.12 11.19
C VAL A 79 -3.69 -5.12 9.91
N GLY A 80 -3.16 -5.68 8.81
CA GLY A 80 -3.87 -5.82 7.54
C GLY A 80 -5.20 -6.56 7.70
N HIS A 81 -5.20 -7.72 8.35
CA HIS A 81 -6.42 -8.47 8.62
C HIS A 81 -7.43 -7.69 9.47
N ALA A 82 -6.99 -7.08 10.58
CA ALA A 82 -7.86 -6.32 11.47
C ALA A 82 -8.50 -5.10 10.77
N LEU A 83 -7.71 -4.44 9.92
CA LEU A 83 -8.16 -3.33 9.09
C LEU A 83 -8.82 -3.78 7.79
N ARG A 84 -8.96 -5.06 7.45
CA ARG A 84 -9.44 -5.50 6.11
C ARG A 84 -8.69 -4.77 4.99
N ALA A 85 -7.37 -4.84 5.06
CA ALA A 85 -6.44 -4.24 4.11
C ALA A 85 -5.42 -5.29 3.68
N GLU A 86 -5.04 -5.24 2.42
CA GLU A 86 -3.98 -6.09 1.89
C GLU A 86 -2.61 -5.47 2.20
N LEU A 87 -1.68 -6.29 2.71
CA LEU A 87 -0.28 -5.89 2.90
C LEU A 87 0.47 -6.10 1.59
N VAL A 88 0.83 -5.00 0.94
CA VAL A 88 1.65 -5.01 -0.28
C VAL A 88 3.05 -4.51 0.05
N VAL A 89 4.07 -5.30 -0.29
CA VAL A 89 5.49 -4.92 -0.17
C VAL A 89 6.05 -4.70 -1.57
N GLU A 90 6.54 -3.48 -1.81
CA GLU A 90 7.11 -3.07 -3.09
C GLU A 90 8.54 -2.58 -2.88
N PHE A 91 9.44 -2.94 -3.80
CA PHE A 91 10.77 -2.35 -3.89
C PHE A 91 10.74 -1.19 -4.87
N LYS A 92 11.23 -0.03 -4.44
CA LYS A 92 11.47 1.10 -5.33
C LYS A 92 12.95 1.20 -5.59
N ASP A 93 13.31 1.18 -6.87
CA ASP A 93 14.68 1.44 -7.28
C ASP A 93 15.01 2.91 -7.02
N VAL A 94 15.92 3.15 -6.08
CA VAL A 94 16.40 4.49 -5.70
C VAL A 94 17.64 4.91 -6.50
N SER A 95 18.20 4.01 -7.32
CA SER A 95 19.31 4.31 -8.24
C SER A 95 18.82 4.89 -9.56
N LEU A 96 17.59 4.54 -9.96
CA LEU A 96 16.87 5.18 -11.05
C LEU A 96 16.24 6.47 -10.51
N ALA A 97 17.01 7.57 -10.50
CA ALA A 97 16.43 8.91 -10.38
C ALA A 97 15.20 9.02 -11.30
N PRO A 98 14.13 9.74 -10.93
CA PRO A 98 12.91 9.78 -11.71
C PRO A 98 13.21 10.27 -13.12
N GLN A 99 13.37 9.32 -14.04
CA GLN A 99 13.52 9.60 -15.45
C GLN A 99 12.14 10.03 -15.93
N LYS A 100 11.83 11.30 -15.69
CA LYS A 100 10.74 12.03 -16.35
C LYS A 100 10.86 11.97 -17.89
N SER A 101 11.92 11.36 -18.45
CA SER A 101 12.19 11.22 -19.88
C SER A 101 11.81 9.86 -20.50
N LEU A 102 11.62 8.76 -19.74
CA LEU A 102 11.46 7.43 -20.39
C LEU A 102 10.03 7.13 -20.87
N LEU A 103 9.00 7.75 -20.29
CA LEU A 103 7.61 7.58 -20.74
C LEU A 103 7.26 8.38 -22.00
N ALA A 104 8.13 9.29 -22.46
CA ALA A 104 7.97 9.92 -23.77
C ALA A 104 8.29 8.97 -24.94
N GLY A 105 9.07 7.90 -24.71
CA GLY A 105 9.49 6.96 -25.76
C GLY A 105 8.80 5.58 -25.74
N ALA A 106 8.37 5.10 -24.57
CA ALA A 106 7.86 3.72 -24.43
C ALA A 106 6.44 3.51 -25.02
N ALA A 107 5.64 4.57 -25.14
CA ALA A 107 4.30 4.49 -25.75
C ALA A 107 4.36 4.02 -27.23
N THR A 108 5.48 4.26 -27.93
CA THR A 108 5.67 3.85 -29.32
C THR A 108 6.06 2.36 -29.46
N GLN A 109 6.65 1.74 -28.43
CA GLN A 109 7.11 0.34 -28.51
C GLN A 109 6.04 -0.69 -28.12
N LEU A 110 5.15 -0.38 -27.18
CA LEU A 110 4.15 -1.36 -26.71
C LEU A 110 2.99 -1.58 -27.70
N ALA A 111 2.75 -0.66 -28.63
CA ALA A 111 1.76 -0.85 -29.70
C ALA A 111 2.13 -1.98 -30.68
N ARG A 112 3.39 -2.44 -30.70
CA ARG A 112 3.88 -3.44 -31.67
C ARG A 112 3.68 -4.90 -31.23
N VAL A 113 3.39 -5.15 -29.95
CA VAL A 113 3.37 -6.52 -29.38
C VAL A 113 1.97 -7.17 -29.40
N VAL A 114 0.89 -6.42 -29.60
CA VAL A 114 -0.48 -6.98 -29.64
C VAL A 114 -0.96 -7.16 -31.09
N ARG A 115 -0.21 -7.91 -31.89
CA ARG A 115 -0.73 -8.45 -33.17
C ARG A 115 -0.23 -9.86 -33.43
N VAL A 116 -0.71 -10.83 -32.64
CA VAL A 116 -0.65 -12.25 -33.03
C VAL A 116 -1.92 -12.98 -32.58
N ARG A 117 -2.71 -13.38 -33.59
CA ARG A 117 -3.61 -14.55 -33.67
C ARG A 117 -4.96 -14.54 -32.92
N SER A 118 -5.93 -13.89 -33.56
CA SER A 118 -7.29 -14.44 -33.68
C SER A 118 -7.26 -15.60 -34.68
N ARG A 119 -7.47 -16.85 -34.22
CA ARG A 119 -8.01 -17.96 -35.01
C ARG A 119 -8.69 -18.99 -34.09
N GLY A 120 -10.02 -18.88 -34.02
CA GLY A 120 -10.98 -19.99 -34.00
C GLY A 120 -11.11 -20.82 -32.72
N PHE A 121 -12.15 -20.55 -31.91
CA PHE A 121 -12.88 -21.59 -31.20
C PHE A 121 -14.33 -21.18 -30.91
N GLY A 122 -15.27 -21.89 -31.55
CA GLY A 122 -16.58 -22.26 -30.99
C GLY A 122 -17.57 -21.17 -30.57
N ARG A 123 -18.28 -20.56 -31.52
CA ARG A 123 -19.67 -20.12 -31.27
C ARG A 123 -20.55 -21.37 -31.15
N ARG A 124 -21.14 -21.63 -29.97
CA ARG A 124 -22.49 -22.24 -29.76
C ARG A 124 -22.67 -22.63 -28.28
N ALA A 125 -23.45 -21.84 -27.55
CA ALA A 125 -24.43 -22.32 -26.56
C ALA A 125 -25.23 -21.11 -26.05
N ILE A 126 -26.45 -21.02 -26.56
CA ILE A 126 -27.41 -19.94 -26.36
C ILE A 126 -28.11 -20.14 -25.01
N ARG A 127 -28.07 -19.08 -24.19
CA ARG A 127 -29.09 -18.57 -23.26
C ARG A 127 -29.92 -19.59 -22.46
N ARG A 128 -29.68 -19.62 -21.14
CA ARG A 128 -30.68 -20.03 -20.13
C ARG A 128 -31.83 -19.00 -20.09
N ARG A 129 -33.05 -19.52 -20.24
CA ARG A 129 -34.31 -19.16 -19.56
C ARG A 129 -34.67 -17.66 -19.43
N ALA A 130 -35.67 -17.26 -20.22
CA ALA A 130 -36.61 -16.21 -19.83
C ALA A 130 -38.01 -16.81 -19.67
N LYS A 131 -38.68 -16.40 -18.58
CA LYS A 131 -40.03 -16.73 -18.13
C LYS A 131 -41.10 -16.54 -19.22
N ALA A 132 -42.07 -17.44 -19.29
CA ALA A 132 -43.50 -17.11 -19.15
C ALA A 132 -44.38 -18.36 -19.35
N LYS A 133 -44.77 -18.98 -18.22
CA LYS A 133 -46.12 -19.54 -18.11
C LYS A 133 -47.09 -18.37 -18.31
N ARG A 134 -47.87 -18.39 -19.38
CA ARG A 134 -49.13 -17.65 -19.50
C ARG A 134 -50.00 -18.38 -20.53
N THR A 135 -51.05 -19.01 -19.99
CA THR A 135 -52.40 -19.20 -20.59
C THR A 135 -52.48 -20.00 -21.89
N SER A 136 -53.09 -21.18 -22.00
CA SER A 136 -54.39 -21.64 -21.50
C SER A 136 -55.55 -20.64 -21.70
N LYS A 137 -55.78 -20.20 -22.95
CA LYS A 137 -57.14 -19.84 -23.42
C LYS A 137 -57.13 -19.64 -24.93
N GLN A 138 -58.15 -20.17 -25.61
CA GLN A 138 -58.39 -20.15 -27.07
C GLN A 138 -57.50 -21.19 -27.79
N ARG A 139 -58.00 -22.36 -28.20
CA ARG A 139 -59.29 -22.74 -28.76
C ARG A 139 -59.64 -24.19 -28.41
#